data_AF-A0AAW9IW33-F1
#
_entry.id   AF-A0AAW9IW33-F1
#
_cell.length_a   1.000
_cell.length_b   1.000
_cell.length_c   1.000
_cell.angle_alpha   90.00
_cell.angle_beta   90.00
_cell.angle_gamma   90.00
#
_symmetry.space_group_name_H-M   'P 1'
#
loop_
_entity.id
_entity.type
_entity.pdbx_description
1 polymer ?
#
loop_
_entity_poly.entity_id
_entity_poly.type
_entity_poly.pdbx_seq_one_letter_code
_entity_poly.pdbx_strand_id
1 'polypeptide(L)' 'MRKTKMIRTVGPASENPEILSKIIEAGMNASRHNFSHGDHEEHAQRINLVKELAKKHNK' A
#
# COMPACT_ATOMS: atom_id res chain seq x y z
N MET A 1 -8.68 9.49 -18.40
CA MET A 1 -8.07 9.63 -17.05
C MET A 1 -9.14 9.42 -15.98
N ARG A 2 -8.92 8.53 -15.00
CA ARG A 2 -9.84 8.38 -13.86
C ARG A 2 -9.73 9.57 -12.92
N LYS A 3 -10.86 10.20 -12.56
CA LYS A 3 -10.88 11.35 -11.63
C LYS A 3 -10.95 10.89 -10.16
N THR A 4 -11.80 9.91 -9.87
CA THR A 4 -11.97 9.33 -8.53
C THR A 4 -10.69 8.63 -8.06
N LYS A 5 -10.30 8.84 -6.81
CA LYS A 5 -9.10 8.23 -6.21
C LYS A 5 -9.46 6.94 -5.48
N MET A 6 -8.53 5.97 -5.48
CA MET A 6 -8.66 4.71 -4.75
C MET A 6 -7.74 4.69 -3.54
N ILE A 7 -8.33 4.51 -2.36
CA ILE A 7 -7.62 4.26 -1.11
C ILE A 7 -7.74 2.77 -0.80
N ARG A 8 -6.63 2.10 -0.48
CA ARG A 8 -6.60 0.66 -0.18
C ARG A 8 -6.03 0.43 1.21
N THR A 9 -6.70 -0.36 2.04
CA THR A 9 -6.14 -0.77 3.34
C THR A 9 -5.05 -1.82 3.10
N VAL A 10 -3.87 -1.59 3.65
CA VAL A 10 -2.74 -2.54 3.60
C VAL A 10 -2.72 -3.36 4.90
N GLY A 11 -2.57 -4.67 4.78
CA GLY A 11 -2.51 -5.60 5.90
C GLY A 11 -1.95 -6.95 5.46
N PRO A 12 -2.10 -8.02 6.28
CA PRO A 12 -1.44 -9.31 6.04
C PRO A 12 -1.68 -9.92 4.65
N ALA A 13 -2.89 -9.75 4.08
CA ALA A 13 -3.21 -10.28 2.76
C ALA A 13 -2.60 -9.48 1.59
N SER A 14 -2.09 -8.27 1.84
CA SER A 14 -1.63 -7.32 0.81
C SER A 14 -0.24 -6.73 1.08
N GLU A 15 0.47 -7.20 2.10
CA GLU A 15 1.84 -6.79 2.43
C GLU A 15 2.92 -7.64 1.73
N ASN A 16 2.53 -8.61 0.90
CA ASN A 16 3.44 -9.27 -0.02
C ASN A 16 3.83 -8.30 -1.17
N PRO A 17 5.13 -8.12 -1.49
CA PRO A 17 5.58 -7.18 -2.52
C PRO A 17 4.96 -7.38 -3.92
N GLU A 18 4.70 -8.61 -4.32
CA GLU A 18 4.09 -8.93 -5.62
C GLU A 18 2.61 -8.51 -5.65
N ILE A 19 1.88 -8.80 -4.57
CA ILE A 19 0.47 -8.42 -4.44
C ILE A 19 0.34 -6.90 -4.38
N LEU A 20 1.17 -6.25 -3.57
CA LEU A 20 1.14 -4.79 -3.42
C LEU A 20 1.52 -4.07 -4.72
N SER A 21 2.47 -4.60 -5.49
CA SER A 21 2.80 -4.10 -6.83
C SER A 21 1.59 -4.15 -7.76
N LYS A 22 0.87 -5.27 -7.82
CA LYS A 22 -0.37 -5.41 -8.61
C LYS A 22 -1.43 -4.39 -8.18
N ILE A 23 -1.55 -4.12 -6.88
CA ILE A 23 -2.50 -3.12 -6.35
C ILE A 23 -2.12 -1.69 -6.77
N ILE A 24 -0.82 -1.36 -6.72
CA ILE A 24 -0.28 -0.06 -7.17
C ILE A 24 -0.56 0.14 -8.66
N GLU A 25 -0.23 -0.84 -9.50
CA GLU A 25 -0.45 -0.81 -10.95
C GLU A 25 -1.94 -0.73 -11.31
N ALA A 26 -2.81 -1.40 -10.55
CA ALA A 26 -4.26 -1.29 -10.69
C ALA A 26 -4.81 0.11 -10.36
N GLY A 27 -3.97 1.01 -9.84
CA GLY A 27 -4.25 2.44 -9.70
C GLY A 27 -4.53 2.90 -8.27
N MET A 28 -3.94 2.27 -7.26
CA MET A 28 -3.97 2.78 -5.89
C MET A 28 -3.41 4.21 -5.84
N ASN A 29 -4.05 5.08 -5.06
CA ASN A 29 -3.63 6.48 -4.89
C ASN A 29 -3.13 6.79 -3.48
N ALA A 30 -3.60 6.05 -2.48
CA ALA A 30 -3.11 6.14 -1.12
C ALA A 30 -3.25 4.78 -0.42
N SER A 31 -2.30 4.45 0.45
CA SER A 31 -2.43 3.34 1.39
C SER A 31 -3.13 3.83 2.66
N ARG A 32 -4.05 3.00 3.19
CA ARG A 32 -4.63 3.16 4.52
C ARG A 32 -3.99 2.13 5.45
N HIS A 33 -3.57 2.58 6.62
CA HIS A 33 -3.05 1.74 7.70
C HIS A 33 -4.01 1.82 8.87
N ASN A 34 -4.63 0.70 9.23
CA ASN A 34 -5.71 0.68 10.22
C ASN A 34 -5.15 0.38 11.62
N PHE A 35 -4.89 1.42 12.41
CA PHE A 35 -4.33 1.30 13.77
C PHE A 35 -5.26 0.67 14.81
N SER A 36 -6.51 0.32 14.44
CA SER A 36 -7.32 -0.60 15.26
C SER A 36 -6.72 -2.02 15.34
N HIS A 37 -5.76 -2.36 14.46
CA HIS A 37 -5.07 -3.65 14.40
C HIS A 37 -3.57 -3.45 14.12
N GLY A 38 -2.77 -4.44 14.51
CA GLY A 38 -1.31 -4.42 14.34
C GLY A 38 -0.61 -3.47 15.30
N ASP A 39 0.72 -3.56 15.35
CA ASP A 39 1.58 -2.69 16.16
C ASP A 39 2.34 -1.68 15.30
N HIS A 40 3.14 -0.83 15.96
CA HIS A 40 3.91 0.21 15.29
C HIS A 40 4.98 -0.37 14.34
N GLU A 41 5.59 -1.51 14.69
CA GLU A 41 6.65 -2.12 13.89
C GLU A 41 6.05 -2.69 12.60
N GLU A 42 4.95 -3.42 12.68
CA GLU A 42 4.20 -3.91 11.52
C GLU A 42 3.79 -2.75 10.59
N HIS A 43 3.23 -1.67 11.14
CA HIS A 43 2.84 -0.52 10.33
C HIS A 43 4.04 0.16 9.68
N ALA A 44 5.16 0.28 10.39
CA ALA A 44 6.40 0.84 9.84
C ALA A 44 6.92 0.01 8.66
N GLN A 45 6.94 -1.32 8.79
CA GLN A 45 7.33 -2.24 7.71
C GLN A 45 6.43 -2.07 6.48
N ARG A 46 5.10 -2.07 6.68
CA ARG A 46 4.11 -1.85 5.60
C ARG A 46 4.30 -0.50 4.90
N ILE A 47 4.51 0.57 5.66
CA ILE A 47 4.70 1.93 5.11
C ILE A 47 5.98 2.00 4.26
N ASN A 48 7.08 1.42 4.75
CA ASN A 48 8.35 1.39 4.02
C ASN A 48 8.22 0.62 2.71
N LEU A 49 7.55 -0.54 2.72
CA LEU A 49 7.29 -1.32 1.52
C LEU A 49 6.44 -0.56 0.50
N VAL A 50 5.36 0.12 0.93
CA VAL A 50 4.53 0.95 0.02
C VAL A 50 5.38 2.04 -0.63
N LYS A 51 6.23 2.75 0.13
CA LYS A 51 7.10 3.81 -0.39
C LYS A 51 8.12 3.28 -1.40
N GLU A 52 8.74 2.14 -1.09
CA GLU A 52 9.71 1.48 -1.97
C GLU A 52 9.07 1.12 -3.32
N LEU A 53 7.91 0.45 -3.27
CA LEU A 53 7.21 0.02 -4.49
C LEU A 53 6.62 1.19 -5.27
N ALA A 54 6.10 2.23 -4.60
CA ALA A 54 5.62 3.44 -5.27
C ALA A 54 6.76 4.09 -6.08
N LYS A 55 7.96 4.20 -5.48
CA LYS A 55 9.15 4.71 -6.17
C LYS A 55 9.54 3.83 -7.36
N LYS A 56 9.52 2.49 -7.20
CA LYS A 56 9.81 1.53 -8.28
C LYS A 56 8.84 1.65 -9.47
N HIS A 57 7.57 1.93 -9.18
CA HIS A 57 6.50 2.04 -10.19
C HIS A 57 6.26 3.46 -10.72
N ASN A 58 7.09 4.43 -10.31
CA ASN A 58 6.95 5.85 -10.64
C ASN A 58 5.55 6.39 -10.32
N LYS A 59 5.07 6.10 -9.09
CA LYS A 59 3.77 6.52 -8.55
C LYS A 59 3.92 7.42 -7.34
#